data_AF-A0A9X4BGH9-F1
#
_entry.id   AF-A0A9X4BGH9-F1
#
_cell.length_a   1.000
_cell.length_b   1.000
_cell.length_c   1.000
_cell.angle_alpha   90.00
_cell.angle_beta   90.00
_cell.angle_gamma   90.00
#
_symmetry.space_group_name_H-M   'P 1'
#
loop_
_entity.id
_entity.type
_entity.pdbx_description
1 polymer ?
#
loop_
_entity_poly.entity_id
_entity_poly.type
_entity_poly.pdbx_seq_one_letter_code
_entity_poly.pdbx_strand_id
1 'polypeptide(L)' 'MAKKDAPGMRGQRSRNDSGPLRQKRGDTNVGTIEQQYNRDFGVRSDMHLDTLLEQTGHKSLNDLIRSDAGKKP' A
#
# COMPACT_ATOMS: atom_id res chain seq x y z
N MET A 1 24.66 14.52 9.65
CA MET A 1 24.08 15.68 8.91
C MET A 1 23.15 15.15 7.84
N ALA A 2 21.90 15.60 7.78
CA ALA A 2 21.00 15.24 6.68
C ALA A 2 21.61 15.70 5.34
N LYS A 3 21.52 14.89 4.28
CA LYS A 3 21.98 15.29 2.94
C LYS A 3 21.21 16.55 2.50
N LYS A 4 21.89 17.50 1.85
CA LYS A 4 21.22 18.66 1.22
C LYS A 4 20.24 18.13 0.16
N ASP A 5 19.00 18.59 0.21
CA ASP A 5 17.99 18.22 -0.79
C ASP A 5 18.33 18.81 -2.16
N ALA A 6 17.67 18.30 -3.20
CA ALA A 6 17.84 18.79 -4.56
C ALA A 6 17.45 20.29 -4.66
N PRO A 7 18.08 21.05 -5.59
CA PRO A 7 17.72 22.45 -5.82
C PRO A 7 16.21 22.64 -6.04
N GLY A 8 15.59 23.55 -5.30
CA GLY A 8 14.15 23.81 -5.35
C GLY A 8 13.30 23.10 -4.30
N MET A 9 13.86 22.20 -3.49
CA MET A 9 13.17 21.61 -2.35
C MET A 9 13.20 22.53 -1.11
N ARG A 10 12.12 22.53 -0.32
CA ARG A 10 11.91 23.43 0.85
C ARG A 10 12.80 23.13 2.08
N GLY A 11 13.97 22.52 1.89
CA GLY A 11 14.93 22.21 2.96
C GLY A 11 14.83 20.79 3.51
N GLN A 12 15.87 20.43 4.28
CA GLN A 12 16.18 19.07 4.77
C GLN A 12 15.02 18.46 5.56
N ARG A 13 14.18 17.68 4.87
CA ARG A 13 13.18 16.83 5.55
C ARG A 13 13.90 15.72 6.30
N SER A 14 13.48 15.42 7.52
CA SER A 14 13.97 14.25 8.25
C SER A 14 13.58 13.00 7.47
N ARG A 15 14.55 12.40 6.79
CA ARG A 15 14.44 11.05 6.26
C ARG A 15 15.07 10.15 7.31
N ASN A 16 14.26 9.32 7.95
CA ASN A 16 14.78 8.22 8.75
C ASN A 16 14.93 7.02 7.82
N ASP A 17 16.13 6.45 7.76
CA ASP A 17 16.37 5.22 6.99
C ASP A 17 15.56 4.04 7.56
N SER A 18 15.15 4.14 8.83
CA SER A 18 14.50 3.05 9.60
C SER A 18 13.08 3.38 10.08
N GLY A 19 12.46 4.45 9.58
CA GLY A 19 11.10 4.84 9.96
C GLY A 19 10.03 3.90 9.40
N PRO A 20 8.93 3.64 10.13
CA PRO A 20 7.82 2.89 9.57
C PRO A 20 7.22 3.65 8.39
N LEU A 21 7.05 2.96 7.26
CA LEU A 21 6.28 3.49 6.14
C LEU A 21 4.80 3.61 6.54
N ARG A 22 4.18 4.72 6.14
CA ARG A 22 2.74 4.92 6.37
C ARG A 22 1.95 3.84 5.63
N GLN A 23 1.02 3.19 6.33
CA GLN A 23 0.13 2.21 5.72
C GLN A 23 -0.82 2.87 4.70
N LYS A 24 -1.29 2.07 3.73
CA LYS A 24 -2.38 2.46 2.84
C LYS A 24 -3.66 2.63 3.68
N ARG A 25 -4.51 3.59 3.30
CA ARG A 25 -5.78 3.81 4.01
C ARG A 25 -6.74 2.66 3.74
N GLY A 26 -7.43 2.24 4.79
CA GLY A 26 -8.38 1.14 4.75
C GLY A 26 -9.63 1.35 3.92
N ASP A 27 -10.08 2.61 3.81
CA ASP A 27 -11.21 3.04 2.98
C ASP A 27 -10.91 3.01 1.46
N THR A 28 -9.71 2.59 1.05
CA THR A 28 -9.37 2.43 -0.37
C THR A 28 -10.20 1.30 -0.98
N ASN A 29 -10.88 1.59 -2.09
CA ASN A 29 -11.63 0.58 -2.84
C ASN A 29 -10.71 -0.50 -3.43
N VAL A 30 -11.11 -1.77 -3.30
CA VAL A 30 -10.36 -2.94 -3.78
C VAL A 30 -10.17 -2.90 -5.29
N GLY A 31 -11.15 -2.43 -6.07
CA GLY A 31 -11.02 -2.31 -7.53
C GLY A 31 -9.84 -1.42 -7.96
N THR A 32 -9.54 -0.36 -7.20
CA THR A 32 -8.35 0.49 -7.45
C THR A 32 -7.06 -0.29 -7.21
N ILE A 33 -7.06 -1.18 -6.21
CA ILE A 33 -5.90 -1.99 -5.83
C ILE A 33 -5.65 -3.08 -6.86
N GLU A 34 -6.71 -3.77 -7.30
CA GLU A 34 -6.67 -4.77 -8.36
C GLU A 34 -6.08 -4.19 -9.66
N GLN A 35 -6.53 -2.99 -10.05
CA GLN A 35 -5.98 -2.27 -11.21
C GLN A 35 -4.51 -1.89 -11.00
N GLN A 36 -4.16 -1.32 -9.84
CA GLN A 36 -2.82 -0.82 -9.57
C GLN A 36 -1.77 -1.93 -9.49
N TYR A 37 -2.12 -3.08 -8.91
CA TYR A 37 -1.20 -4.19 -8.67
C TYR A 37 -1.38 -5.36 -9.64
N ASN A 38 -2.26 -5.21 -10.64
CA ASN A 38 -2.67 -6.27 -11.56
C ASN A 38 -3.05 -7.56 -10.82
N ARG A 39 -3.91 -7.43 -9.81
CA ARG A 39 -4.45 -8.52 -9.00
C ARG A 39 -5.94 -8.69 -9.28
N ASP A 40 -6.49 -9.83 -8.90
CA ASP A 40 -7.93 -10.12 -8.88
C ASP A 40 -8.26 -10.87 -7.58
N PHE A 41 -8.91 -10.20 -6.64
CA PHE A 41 -9.27 -10.78 -5.35
C PHE A 41 -10.66 -11.43 -5.37
N GLY A 42 -11.38 -11.38 -6.49
CA GLY A 42 -12.70 -12.01 -6.64
C GLY A 42 -13.80 -11.38 -5.78
N VAL A 43 -13.59 -10.14 -5.32
CA VAL A 43 -14.55 -9.40 -4.49
C VAL A 43 -15.18 -8.26 -5.29
N ARG A 44 -16.23 -7.64 -4.73
CA ARG A 44 -16.79 -6.43 -5.35
C ARG A 44 -15.77 -5.29 -5.35
N SER A 45 -15.68 -4.57 -6.46
CA SER A 45 -14.70 -3.50 -6.66
C SER A 45 -14.83 -2.34 -5.66
N ASP A 46 -16.02 -2.12 -5.10
CA ASP A 46 -16.32 -1.10 -4.08
C ASP A 46 -16.08 -1.57 -2.63
N MET A 47 -15.62 -2.81 -2.44
CA MET A 47 -15.18 -3.28 -1.13
C MET A 47 -14.02 -2.43 -0.61
N HIS A 48 -13.98 -2.16 0.69
CA HIS A 48 -12.86 -1.47 1.33
C HIS A 48 -11.69 -2.42 1.61
N LEU A 49 -10.47 -1.89 1.51
CA LEU A 49 -9.23 -2.61 1.79
C LEU A 49 -9.22 -3.21 3.20
N ASP A 50 -9.69 -2.51 4.23
CA ASP A 50 -9.69 -3.05 5.60
C ASP A 50 -10.50 -4.35 5.69
N THR A 51 -11.69 -4.39 5.07
CA THR A 51 -12.52 -5.60 5.01
C THR A 51 -11.82 -6.74 4.26
N LEU A 52 -11.14 -6.43 3.15
CA LEU A 52 -10.36 -7.42 2.42
C LEU A 52 -9.21 -7.98 3.27
N LEU A 53 -8.49 -7.12 3.99
CA LEU A 53 -7.38 -7.50 4.87
C LEU A 53 -7.86 -8.38 6.03
N GLU A 54 -9.00 -8.06 6.64
CA GLU A 54 -9.62 -8.88 7.68
C GLU A 54 -10.02 -10.26 7.17
N GLN A 55 -10.65 -10.35 5.99
CA GLN A 55 -11.06 -11.62 5.39
C GLN A 55 -9.88 -12.51 5.00
N THR A 56 -8.78 -11.89 4.53
CA THR A 56 -7.58 -12.61 4.08
C THR A 56 -6.56 -12.84 5.19
N GLY A 57 -6.77 -12.25 6.38
CA GLY A 57 -5.86 -12.37 7.53
C GLY A 57 -4.55 -11.58 7.38
N HIS A 58 -4.50 -10.57 6.51
CA HIS A 58 -3.32 -9.75 6.27
C HIS A 58 -3.35 -8.47 7.12
N LYS A 59 -2.18 -8.00 7.57
CA LYS A 59 -2.07 -6.79 8.42
C LYS A 59 -1.92 -5.49 7.64
N SER A 60 -1.54 -5.58 6.37
CA SER A 60 -1.32 -4.41 5.52
C SER A 60 -1.44 -4.77 4.04
N LEU A 61 -1.68 -3.78 3.20
CA LEU A 61 -1.64 -3.95 1.74
C LEU A 61 -0.30 -4.54 1.27
N ASN A 62 0.82 -4.14 1.88
CA ASN A 62 2.13 -4.65 1.46
C ASN A 62 2.25 -6.15 1.73
N ASP A 63 1.73 -6.63 2.87
CA ASP A 63 1.70 -8.05 3.19
C ASP A 63 0.80 -8.83 2.22
N LEU A 64 -0.37 -8.26 1.87
CA LEU A 64 -1.28 -8.83 0.87
C LEU A 64 -0.63 -8.92 -0.52
N ILE A 65 0.07 -7.88 -0.98
CA ILE A 65 0.71 -7.89 -2.31
C ILE A 65 1.94 -8.80 -2.36
N ARG A 66 2.64 -8.98 -1.23
CA ARG A 66 3.75 -9.94 -1.14
C ARG A 66 3.28 -11.39 -1.10
N SER A 67 2.02 -11.63 -0.76
CA SER A 67 1.43 -12.96 -0.82
C SER A 67 0.98 -13.32 -2.25
N ASP A 68 0.57 -14.58 -2.41
CA ASP A 68 0.02 -15.08 -3.66
C ASP A 68 -1.48 -14.80 -3.82
N ALA A 69 -2.09 -14.06 -2.89
CA ALA A 69 -3.50 -13.68 -2.96
C ALA A 69 -3.81 -12.88 -4.24
N GLY A 70 -4.81 -13.34 -4.99
CA GLY A 70 -5.29 -12.67 -6.21
C GLY A 70 -4.25 -12.49 -7.31
N LYS A 71 -3.19 -13.31 -7.34
CA LYS A 71 -2.18 -13.26 -8.40
C LYS A 71 -2.81 -13.77 -9.70
N LYS A 72 -2.79 -12.94 -10.74
CA LYS A 72 -3.21 -13.38 -12.07
C LYS A 72 -2.14 -14.32 -12.65
N PRO A 73 -2.54 -15.37 -13.36
CA PRO A 73 -1.62 -16.27 -14.06
C PRO A 73 -0.83 -15.55 -15.16
#